data_AF-A0A7Y8DU14-F1
#
_entry.id   AF-A0A7Y8DU14-F1
#
_cell.length_a   1.000
_cell.length_b   1.000
_cell.length_c   1.000
_cell.angle_alpha   90.00
_cell.angle_beta   90.00
_cell.angle_gamma   90.00
#
_symmetry.space_group_name_H-M   'P 1'
#
loop_
_entity.id
_entity.type
_entity.pdbx_description
1 polymer ?
#
loop_
_entity_poly.entity_id
_entity_poly.type
_entity_poly.pdbx_seq_one_letter_code
_entity_poly.pdbx_strand_id
1 'polypeptide(L)'
;MANGPHFSLIKSRLPDWLHTTTWPRAQALSRVSLAHLPAFMQAGTQAHVPVKAANARAWATQNDVDQRLKDLQALDTFAIARLERALLERHGLDLDVRATHLFLVIEKGGLLKGSRSRTLSMLDAALQNFARDIHRQLQLHFPT
;
A
#
# COMPACT_ATOMS: atom_id res chain seq x y z
N MET A 1 -28.84 -10.19 -17.75
CA MET A 1 -27.97 -10.53 -18.90
C MET A 1 -27.81 -12.04 -18.93
N ALA A 2 -28.08 -12.69 -20.07
CA ALA A 2 -27.95 -14.15 -20.19
C ALA A 2 -26.48 -14.54 -20.37
N ASN A 3 -26.03 -15.57 -19.67
CA ASN A 3 -24.65 -16.08 -19.81
C ASN A 3 -24.46 -16.75 -21.18
N GLY A 4 -23.28 -16.59 -21.78
CA GLY A 4 -22.95 -17.25 -23.05
C GLY A 4 -22.91 -18.78 -22.95
N PRO A 5 -22.98 -19.50 -24.08
CA PRO A 5 -23.11 -20.96 -24.13
C PRO A 5 -21.95 -21.71 -23.44
N HIS A 6 -20.77 -21.09 -23.31
CA HIS A 6 -19.58 -21.70 -22.71
C HIS A 6 -19.38 -21.35 -21.22
N PHE A 7 -20.27 -20.55 -20.63
CA PHE A 7 -20.07 -20.05 -19.27
C PHE A 7 -19.91 -21.18 -18.24
N SER A 8 -20.77 -22.19 -18.29
CA SER A 8 -20.74 -23.32 -17.36
C SER A 8 -19.44 -24.12 -17.50
N LEU A 9 -18.96 -24.32 -18.73
CA LEU A 9 -17.70 -25.03 -18.99
C LEU A 9 -16.52 -24.24 -18.42
N ILE A 10 -16.44 -22.95 -18.72
CA ILE A 10 -15.35 -22.09 -18.22
C ILE A 10 -15.37 -22.10 -16.69
N LYS A 11 -16.53 -21.86 -16.06
CA LYS A 11 -16.68 -21.86 -14.61
C LYS A 11 -16.23 -23.18 -13.97
N SER A 12 -16.55 -24.33 -14.59
CA SER A 12 -16.15 -25.65 -14.07
C SER A 12 -14.65 -25.95 -14.19
N ARG A 13 -13.93 -25.22 -15.04
CA ARG A 13 -12.50 -25.43 -15.30
C ARG A 13 -11.61 -24.42 -14.58
N LEU A 14 -12.19 -23.44 -13.91
CA LEU A 14 -11.42 -22.47 -13.13
C LEU A 14 -10.82 -23.16 -11.90
N PRO A 15 -9.55 -22.87 -11.57
CA PRO A 15 -8.96 -23.39 -10.35
C PRO A 15 -9.50 -22.65 -9.12
N ASP A 16 -9.57 -23.36 -7.99
CA ASP A 16 -10.10 -22.83 -6.72
C ASP A 16 -9.41 -21.54 -6.25
N TRP A 17 -8.09 -21.43 -6.49
CA TRP A 17 -7.35 -20.21 -6.17
C TRP A 17 -7.87 -19.01 -6.96
N LEU A 18 -8.38 -19.17 -8.19
CA LEU A 18 -8.93 -18.04 -8.94
C LEU A 18 -10.31 -17.61 -8.40
N HIS A 19 -11.09 -18.54 -7.87
CA HIS A 19 -12.38 -18.24 -7.23
C HIS A 19 -12.24 -17.43 -5.95
N THR A 20 -11.11 -17.58 -5.24
CA THR A 20 -10.83 -16.90 -3.97
C THR A 20 -9.93 -15.68 -4.12
N THR A 21 -9.49 -15.36 -5.34
CA THR A 21 -8.65 -14.19 -5.64
C THR A 21 -9.42 -12.89 -5.45
N THR A 22 -8.78 -11.91 -4.82
CA THR A 22 -9.34 -10.55 -4.66
C THR A 22 -9.45 -9.81 -6.00
N TRP A 23 -10.44 -8.93 -6.12
CA TRP A 23 -10.68 -8.19 -7.36
C TRP A 23 -9.47 -7.38 -7.86
N PRO A 24 -8.73 -6.62 -7.01
CA PRO A 24 -7.54 -5.89 -7.47
C PRO A 24 -6.49 -6.81 -8.09
N ARG A 25 -6.33 -8.02 -7.53
CA ARG A 25 -5.37 -9.00 -8.02
C ARG A 25 -5.82 -9.68 -9.31
N ALA A 26 -7.12 -9.99 -9.42
CA ALA A 26 -7.70 -10.47 -10.68
C ALA A 26 -7.52 -9.45 -11.81
N GLN A 27 -7.70 -8.16 -11.53
CA GLN A 27 -7.47 -7.08 -12.47
C GLN A 27 -5.98 -6.91 -12.82
N ALA A 28 -5.07 -7.08 -11.86
CA ALA A 28 -3.64 -7.08 -12.14
C ALA A 28 -3.26 -8.24 -13.05
N LEU A 29 -3.77 -9.45 -12.79
CA LEU A 29 -3.54 -10.63 -13.62
C LEU A 29 -4.07 -10.44 -15.05
N SER A 30 -5.24 -9.82 -15.22
CA SER A 30 -5.81 -9.59 -16.55
C SER A 30 -5.01 -8.59 -17.40
N ARG A 31 -4.09 -7.83 -16.79
CA ARG A 31 -3.21 -6.87 -17.47
C ARG A 31 -1.84 -7.46 -17.84
N VAL A 32 -1.54 -8.68 -17.42
CA VAL A 32 -0.25 -9.33 -17.70
C VAL A 32 -0.16 -9.66 -19.20
N SER A 33 0.95 -9.25 -19.82
CA SER A 33 1.22 -9.58 -21.22
C SER A 33 1.43 -11.08 -21.41
N LEU A 34 0.76 -11.63 -22.42
CA LEU A 34 0.86 -13.04 -22.80
C LEU A 34 2.07 -13.33 -23.71
N ALA A 35 2.93 -12.34 -23.99
CA ALA A 35 4.03 -12.46 -24.94
C ALA A 35 5.03 -13.59 -24.60
N HIS A 36 5.15 -13.96 -23.32
CA HIS A 36 6.05 -15.03 -22.86
C HIS A 36 5.39 -16.40 -22.76
N LEU A 37 4.07 -16.50 -22.98
CA LEU A 37 3.36 -17.79 -22.99
C LEU A 37 3.91 -18.81 -23.99
N PRO A 38 4.32 -18.43 -25.23
CA PRO A 38 4.83 -19.41 -26.19
C PRO A 38 6.04 -20.19 -25.69
N ALA A 39 7.00 -19.52 -25.06
CA ALA A 39 8.17 -20.18 -24.46
C ALA A 39 7.77 -21.12 -23.32
N PHE A 40 6.76 -20.72 -22.54
CA PHE A 40 6.22 -21.55 -21.47
C PHE A 40 5.52 -22.80 -22.01
N MET A 41 4.76 -22.66 -23.10
CA MET A 41 4.00 -23.74 -23.73
C MET A 41 4.86 -24.73 -24.53
N GLN A 42 6.11 -24.38 -24.85
CA GLN A 42 7.06 -25.27 -25.51
C GLN A 42 7.71 -26.28 -24.54
N ALA A 43 7.56 -26.10 -23.23
CA ALA A 43 8.05 -27.05 -22.25
C ALA A 43 7.28 -28.40 -22.34
N GLY A 44 7.95 -29.51 -22.03
CA GLY A 44 7.29 -30.81 -21.99
C GLY A 44 6.22 -30.87 -20.89
N THR A 45 5.17 -31.68 -21.08
CA THR A 45 4.06 -31.88 -20.11
C THR A 45 4.54 -32.24 -18.70
N GLN A 46 5.67 -32.95 -18.58
CA GLN A 46 6.31 -33.30 -17.31
C GLN A 46 6.82 -32.07 -16.54
N ALA A 47 7.28 -31.02 -17.24
CA ALA A 47 7.71 -29.76 -16.63
C ALA A 47 6.52 -28.87 -16.22
N HIS A 48 5.35 -29.02 -16.87
CA HIS A 48 4.18 -28.22 -16.59
C HIS A 48 3.49 -28.56 -15.26
N VAL A 49 3.46 -29.85 -14.88
CA VAL A 49 2.81 -30.31 -13.64
C VAL A 49 3.39 -29.64 -12.39
N PRO A 50 4.71 -29.69 -12.12
CA PRO A 50 5.27 -29.09 -10.91
C PRO A 50 5.10 -27.57 -10.90
N VAL A 51 5.24 -26.90 -12.04
CA VAL A 51 5.05 -25.44 -12.10
C VAL A 51 3.58 -25.06 -11.86
N LYS A 52 2.63 -25.80 -12.45
CA LYS A 52 1.20 -25.55 -12.21
C LYS A 52 0.85 -25.70 -10.73
N ALA A 53 1.38 -26.74 -10.07
CA ALA A 53 1.21 -26.96 -8.64
C ALA A 53 1.85 -25.84 -7.80
N ALA A 54 3.09 -25.45 -8.12
CA ALA A 54 3.79 -24.37 -7.41
C ALA A 54 3.06 -23.02 -7.56
N ASN A 55 2.61 -22.69 -8.77
CA ASN A 55 1.83 -21.49 -9.03
C ASN A 55 0.50 -21.51 -8.27
N ALA A 56 -0.24 -22.64 -8.31
CA ALA A 56 -1.49 -22.77 -7.56
C ALA A 56 -1.29 -22.56 -6.05
N ARG A 57 -0.21 -23.13 -5.48
CA ARG A 57 0.13 -22.92 -4.07
C ARG A 57 0.46 -21.45 -3.79
N ALA A 58 1.26 -20.80 -4.63
CA ALA A 58 1.61 -19.39 -4.47
C ALA A 58 0.36 -18.50 -4.46
N TRP A 59 -0.57 -18.72 -5.42
CA TRP A 59 -1.84 -18.00 -5.48
C TRP A 59 -2.73 -18.26 -4.26
N ALA A 60 -2.88 -19.51 -3.83
CA ALA A 60 -3.68 -19.83 -2.65
C ALA A 60 -3.12 -19.19 -1.37
N THR A 61 -1.80 -19.25 -1.15
CA THR A 61 -1.15 -18.58 -0.02
C THR A 61 -1.36 -17.07 -0.07
N GLN A 62 -1.22 -16.48 -1.25
CA GLN A 62 -1.41 -15.04 -1.41
C GLN A 62 -2.87 -14.61 -1.16
N ASN A 63 -3.85 -15.43 -1.57
CA ASN A 63 -5.25 -15.15 -1.27
C ASN A 63 -5.53 -15.19 0.25
N ASP A 64 -4.90 -16.10 1.00
CA ASP A 64 -5.01 -16.11 2.47
C ASP A 64 -4.44 -14.83 3.10
N VAL A 65 -3.29 -14.36 2.61
CA VAL A 65 -2.71 -13.07 3.03
C VAL A 65 -3.66 -11.91 2.73
N ASP A 66 -4.14 -11.82 1.49
CA ASP A 66 -5.05 -10.75 1.07
C ASP A 66 -6.34 -10.77 1.92
N GLN A 67 -6.89 -11.95 2.21
CA GLN A 67 -8.10 -12.10 3.02
C GLN A 67 -7.87 -11.70 4.49
N ARG A 68 -6.72 -12.05 5.07
CA ARG A 68 -6.37 -11.64 6.45
C ARG A 68 -6.16 -10.15 6.58
N LEU A 69 -5.69 -9.50 5.51
CA LEU A 69 -5.39 -8.07 5.50
C LEU A 69 -6.52 -7.22 4.90
N LYS A 70 -7.63 -7.83 4.46
CA LYS A 70 -8.72 -7.11 3.78
C LYS A 70 -9.35 -5.99 4.60
N ASP A 71 -9.39 -6.16 5.92
CA ASP A 71 -10.03 -5.23 6.86
C ASP A 71 -9.01 -4.23 7.44
N LEU A 72 -7.72 -4.39 7.10
CA LEU A 72 -6.69 -3.45 7.50
C LEU A 72 -6.91 -2.15 6.70
N GLN A 73 -7.43 -1.13 7.39
CA GLN A 73 -7.61 0.18 6.79
C GLN A 73 -6.27 0.66 6.23
N ALA A 74 -6.30 1.24 5.02
CA ALA A 74 -5.15 1.95 4.50
C ALA A 74 -4.69 2.96 5.56
N LEU A 75 -3.39 2.94 5.88
CA LEU A 75 -2.80 3.76 6.93
C LEU A 75 -3.26 5.22 6.83
N ASP A 76 -3.32 5.74 5.60
CA ASP A 76 -3.78 7.09 5.32
C ASP A 76 -5.23 7.32 5.72
N THR A 77 -6.14 6.37 5.43
CA THR A 77 -7.57 6.51 5.79
C THR A 77 -7.77 6.55 7.30
N PHE A 78 -7.03 5.71 8.03
CA PHE A 78 -7.03 5.73 9.49
C PHE A 78 -6.42 7.03 10.05
N ALA A 79 -5.28 7.45 9.51
CA ALA A 79 -4.52 8.60 10.01
C ALA A 79 -5.20 9.94 9.72
N ILE A 80 -5.79 10.12 8.53
CA ILE A 80 -6.51 11.34 8.13
C ILE A 80 -7.66 11.60 9.09
N ALA A 81 -8.58 10.63 9.23
CA ALA A 81 -9.76 10.79 10.06
C ALA A 81 -9.40 11.10 11.52
N ARG A 82 -8.34 10.48 12.04
CA ARG A 82 -7.86 10.74 13.39
C ARG A 82 -7.22 12.12 13.54
N LEU A 83 -6.41 12.54 12.57
CA LEU A 83 -5.69 13.80 12.62
C LEU A 83 -6.63 14.99 12.46
N GLU A 84 -7.51 14.97 11.45
CA GLU A 84 -8.51 16.02 11.22
C GLU A 84 -9.43 16.18 12.44
N ARG A 85 -9.93 15.06 12.97
CA ARG A 85 -10.76 15.08 14.19
C ARG A 85 -10.01 15.68 15.38
N ALA A 86 -8.75 15.31 15.60
CA ALA A 86 -7.98 15.84 16.72
C ALA A 86 -7.68 17.35 16.55
N LEU A 87 -7.41 17.80 15.32
CA LEU A 87 -7.20 19.21 14.99
C LEU A 87 -8.47 20.03 15.26
N LEU A 88 -9.64 19.51 14.87
CA LEU A 88 -10.91 20.15 15.14
C LEU A 88 -11.22 20.20 16.65
N GLU A 89 -11.17 19.06 17.34
CA GLU A 89 -11.57 18.96 18.75
C GLU A 89 -10.63 19.75 19.69
N ARG A 90 -9.34 19.81 19.38
CA ARG A 90 -8.34 20.41 20.29
C ARG A 90 -7.94 21.83 19.92
N HIS A 91 -8.03 22.16 18.63
CA HIS A 91 -7.53 23.43 18.11
C HIS A 91 -8.57 24.20 17.29
N GLY A 92 -9.77 23.66 17.09
CA GLY A 92 -10.82 24.30 16.29
C GLY A 92 -10.47 24.41 14.81
N LEU A 93 -9.53 23.58 14.32
CA LEU A 93 -9.04 23.64 12.95
C LEU A 93 -9.76 22.60 12.09
N ASP A 94 -10.56 23.07 11.13
CA ASP A 94 -11.17 22.27 10.08
C ASP A 94 -10.39 22.48 8.77
N LEU A 95 -9.53 21.52 8.43
CA LEU A 95 -8.64 21.60 7.28
C LEU A 95 -8.37 20.22 6.70
N ASP A 96 -8.10 20.17 5.39
CA ASP A 96 -7.63 18.97 4.71
C ASP A 96 -6.14 18.77 5.00
N VAL A 97 -5.82 17.71 5.75
CA VAL A 97 -4.45 17.41 6.19
C VAL A 97 -3.53 16.93 5.07
N ARG A 98 -4.08 16.53 3.91
CA ARG A 98 -3.31 16.21 2.70
C ARG A 98 -2.98 17.46 1.90
N ALA A 99 -3.91 18.40 1.83
CA ALA A 99 -3.73 19.66 1.09
C ALA A 99 -2.95 20.71 1.90
N THR A 100 -2.91 20.59 3.22
CA THR A 100 -2.20 21.55 4.07
C THR A 100 -0.77 21.10 4.32
N HIS A 101 0.18 21.99 4.03
CA HIS A 101 1.61 21.67 4.05
C HIS A 101 2.34 22.37 5.19
N LEU A 102 3.30 21.66 5.79
CA LEU A 102 4.23 22.18 6.76
C LEU A 102 5.59 22.41 6.10
N PHE A 103 6.16 23.60 6.33
CA PHE A 103 7.54 23.89 6.00
C PHE A 103 8.40 23.67 7.26
N LEU A 104 9.16 22.58 7.27
CA LEU A 104 10.01 22.22 8.41
C LEU A 104 11.45 22.64 8.13
N VAL A 105 12.01 23.44 9.03
CA VAL A 105 13.42 23.84 9.01
C VAL A 105 14.10 23.20 10.22
N ILE A 106 15.14 22.42 9.95
CA ILE A 106 15.96 21.77 10.96
C ILE A 106 17.39 22.26 10.80
N GLU A 107 17.82 23.16 11.67
CA GLU A 107 19.23 23.47 11.91
C GLU A 107 20.09 22.21 12.15
N LYS A 108 21.22 22.11 11.44
CA LYS A 108 22.29 21.16 11.73
C LYS A 108 23.35 21.86 12.58
N GLY A 109 23.57 21.33 13.80
CA GLY A 109 24.67 21.77 14.66
C GLY A 109 26.01 21.18 14.24
N GLY A 110 27.08 21.98 14.32
CA GLY A 110 28.47 21.61 14.00
C GLY A 110 29.37 22.83 13.76
N LEU A 111 30.61 22.61 13.30
CA LEU A 111 31.60 23.66 13.01
C LEU A 111 31.17 24.60 11.86
N LEU A 112 30.32 24.10 10.94
CA LEU A 112 29.68 24.88 9.89
C LEU A 112 28.18 24.95 10.20
N LYS A 113 27.65 26.18 10.35
CA LYS A 113 26.20 26.40 10.49
C LYS A 113 25.52 26.11 9.17
N GLY A 114 24.47 25.31 9.19
CA GLY A 114 23.63 25.06 8.03
C GLY A 114 22.28 24.48 8.45
N SER A 115 21.28 24.63 7.59
CA SER A 115 19.93 24.11 7.83
C SER A 115 19.54 23.13 6.72
N ARG A 116 18.68 22.17 7.07
CA ARG A 116 17.93 21.38 6.08
C ARG A 116 16.47 21.77 6.18
N SER A 117 15.84 22.00 5.04
CA SER A 117 14.40 22.24 4.97
C SER A 117 13.69 21.14 4.20
N ARG A 118 12.43 20.91 4.53
CA ARG A 118 11.52 20.05 3.77
C ARG A 118 10.10 20.57 3.87
N THR A 119 9.36 20.44 2.76
CA THR A 119 7.92 20.68 2.73
C THR A 119 7.22 19.34 2.66
N LEU A 120 6.29 19.08 3.59
CA LEU A 120 5.50 17.86 3.66
C LEU A 120 4.04 18.21 3.88
N SER A 121 3.11 17.36 3.45
CA SER A 121 1.72 17.47 3.93
C SER A 121 1.68 17.30 5.45
N MET A 122 0.65 17.83 6.10
CA MET A 122 0.46 17.65 7.54
C MET A 122 0.32 16.17 7.91
N LEU A 123 -0.35 15.39 7.06
CA LEU A 123 -0.46 13.94 7.20
C LEU A 123 0.92 13.27 7.21
N ASP A 124 1.75 13.54 6.19
CA ASP A 124 3.08 12.93 6.08
C ASP A 124 3.99 13.33 7.22
N ALA A 125 3.93 14.60 7.62
CA ALA A 125 4.68 15.09 8.77
C ALA A 125 4.28 14.34 10.05
N ALA A 126 2.98 14.17 10.30
CA ALA A 126 2.45 13.46 11.46
C ALA A 126 2.88 11.99 11.49
N LEU A 127 2.79 11.28 10.36
CA LEU A 127 3.23 9.88 10.23
C LEU A 127 4.74 9.72 10.49
N GLN A 128 5.53 10.73 10.14
CA GLN A 128 6.98 10.76 10.39
C GLN A 128 7.35 11.25 11.80
N ASN A 129 6.37 11.45 12.70
CA ASN A 129 6.59 11.95 14.07
C ASN A 129 7.37 13.27 14.12
N PHE A 130 7.06 14.22 13.23
CA PHE A 130 7.81 15.47 13.10
C PHE A 130 8.02 16.25 14.42
N ALA A 131 7.08 16.13 15.37
CA ALA A 131 7.17 16.77 16.68
C ALA A 131 8.43 16.34 17.47
N ARG A 132 8.91 15.09 17.30
CA ARG A 132 10.16 14.62 17.94
C ARG A 132 11.39 15.34 17.40
N ASP A 133 11.43 15.59 16.11
CA ASP A 133 12.55 16.29 15.45
C ASP A 133 12.63 17.74 15.93
N ILE A 134 11.48 18.42 16.03
CA ILE A 134 11.40 19.81 16.52
C ILE A 134 11.73 19.89 18.02
N HIS A 135 11.18 18.99 18.85
CA HIS A 135 11.42 19.02 20.29
C HIS A 135 12.91 18.86 20.64
N ARG A 136 13.63 17.99 19.93
CA ARG A 136 15.09 17.82 20.11
C ARG A 136 15.85 19.11 19.82
N GLN A 137 15.41 19.93 18.85
CA GLN A 137 16.08 21.20 18.55
C GLN A 137 15.84 22.28 19.59
N LEU A 138 14.63 22.36 20.15
CA LEU A 138 14.31 23.32 21.19
C LEU A 138 15.13 23.06 22.47
N GLN A 139 15.33 21.78 22.84
CA GLN A 139 16.18 21.41 23.98
C GLN A 139 17.66 21.75 23.78
N LEU A 140 18.18 21.70 22.55
CA LEU A 140 19.58 22.06 22.26
C LEU A 140 19.85 23.57 22.33
N HIS A 141 18.82 24.42 22.18
CA HIS A 141 18.98 25.88 22.16
C HIS A 141 18.46 26.56 23.44
N PHE A 142 17.66 25.87 24.25
CA PHE A 142 17.15 26.36 25.54
C PHE A 142 17.20 25.25 26.60
N PRO A 143 18.37 24.97 27.20
CA PRO A 143 18.45 24.06 28.33
C PRO A 143 17.80 24.70 29.57
N THR A 144 16.94 23.94 30.26
CA THR A 144 16.44 24.26 31.61
C THR A 144 17.54 24.19 32.64
#